data_AF-A0A921KCB4-F1
#
_entry.id   AF-A0A921KCB4-F1
#
_cell.length_a   1.000
_cell.length_b   1.000
_cell.length_c   1.000
_cell.angle_alpha   90.00
_cell.angle_beta   90.00
_cell.angle_gamma   90.00
#
_symmetry.space_group_name_H-M   'P 1'
#
loop_
_entity.id
_entity.type
_entity.pdbx_description
1 polymer ?
#
loop_
_entity_poly.entity_id
_entity_poly.type
_entity_poly.pdbx_seq_one_letter_code
_entity_poly.pdbx_strand_id
1 'polypeptide(L)' 'MYKCNSSRLQGLIEQFSQFGVTANGGVTRLSLSKEDVLARDYFCEICKELDMDIQVDDMA' A
#
# COMPACT_ATOMS: atom_id res chain seq x y z
N MET A 1 1.94 11.35 -25.53
CA MET A 1 0.88 11.07 -24.53
C MET A 1 1.33 9.88 -23.71
N TYR A 2 1.47 10.04 -22.38
CA TYR A 2 1.87 8.94 -21.50
C TYR A 2 0.66 8.06 -21.16
N LYS A 3 0.88 6.76 -21.01
CA LYS A 3 -0.12 5.78 -20.55
C LYS A 3 0.44 5.03 -19.35
N CYS A 4 -0.41 4.78 -18.36
CA CYS A 4 -0.08 3.89 -17.26
C CYS A 4 -0.05 2.43 -17.71
N ASN A 5 0.77 1.63 -17.03
CA ASN A 5 0.73 0.18 -17.14
C ASN A 5 -0.40 -0.36 -16.24
N SER A 6 -1.53 -0.71 -16.85
CA SER A 6 -2.73 -1.21 -16.14
C SER A 6 -2.48 -2.52 -15.41
N SER A 7 -1.72 -3.44 -16.01
CA SER A 7 -1.42 -4.74 -15.41
C SER A 7 -0.57 -4.59 -14.14
N ARG A 8 0.41 -3.68 -14.16
CA ARG A 8 1.20 -3.36 -12.96
C ARG A 8 0.33 -2.76 -11.87
N LEU A 9 -0.57 -1.83 -12.22
CA LEU A 9 -1.47 -1.22 -11.24
C LEU A 9 -2.42 -2.26 -10.62
N GLN A 10 -3.01 -3.13 -11.44
CA GLN A 10 -3.88 -4.21 -10.97
C GLN A 10 -3.15 -5.14 -9.99
N GLY A 11 -1.92 -5.56 -10.34
CA GLY A 11 -1.11 -6.40 -9.45
C GLY A 11 -0.79 -5.73 -8.11
N LEU A 12 -0.51 -4.42 -8.11
CA LEU A 12 -0.34 -3.67 -6.86
C LEU A 12 -1.63 -3.64 -6.03
N ILE A 13 -2.80 -3.41 -6.64
CA ILE A 13 -4.09 -3.43 -5.92
C ILE A 13 -4.33 -4.81 -5.26
N GLU A 14 -4.03 -5.89 -5.98
CA GLU A 14 -4.16 -7.27 -5.47
C GLU A 14 -3.16 -7.60 -4.36
N GLN A 15 -1.95 -7.05 -4.40
CA GLN A 15 -0.98 -7.17 -3.31
C GLN A 15 -1.45 -6.39 -2.08
N PHE A 16 -1.91 -5.16 -2.26
CA PHE A 16 -2.39 -4.31 -1.16
C PHE A 16 -3.68 -4.83 -0.50
N SER A 17 -4.48 -5.63 -1.21
CA SER A 17 -5.68 -6.26 -0.66
C SER A 17 -5.37 -7.40 0.32
N GLN A 18 -4.13 -7.91 0.33
CA GLN A 18 -3.71 -8.94 1.30
C GLN A 18 -3.52 -8.35 2.71
N PHE A 19 -3.19 -7.06 2.83
CA PHE A 19 -3.04 -6.39 4.13
C PHE A 19 -4.41 -6.06 4.73
N GLY A 20 -4.84 -6.89 5.69
CA GLY A 20 -6.14 -6.77 6.34
C GLY A 20 -7.26 -7.59 5.68
N VAL A 21 -6.91 -8.61 4.90
CA VAL A 21 -7.89 -9.51 4.27
C VAL A 21 -8.80 -10.15 5.32
N THR A 22 -10.10 -10.19 5.02
CA THR A 22 -11.13 -10.80 5.85
C THR A 22 -11.56 -12.15 5.28
N ALA A 23 -12.20 -12.99 6.09
CA ALA A 23 -12.70 -14.30 5.65
C ALA A 23 -13.67 -14.22 4.45
N ASN A 24 -14.37 -13.10 4.28
CA ASN A 24 -15.32 -12.89 3.17
C ASN A 24 -14.68 -12.19 1.95
N GLY A 25 -13.35 -12.07 1.90
CA GLY A 25 -12.64 -11.47 0.76
C GLY A 25 -12.67 -9.93 0.72
N GLY A 26 -13.19 -9.26 1.75
CA GLY A 26 -13.04 -7.82 1.96
C GLY A 26 -11.73 -7.47 2.68
N VAL A 27 -11.51 -6.17 2.94
CA VAL A 27 -10.34 -5.68 3.69
C VAL A 27 -10.81 -4.87 4.89
N THR A 28 -10.36 -5.23 6.09
CA THR A 28 -10.48 -4.42 7.31
C THR A 28 -9.09 -3.98 7.73
N ARG A 29 -8.78 -2.70 7.51
CA ARG A 29 -7.50 -2.09 7.84
C ARG A 29 -7.76 -0.74 8.52
N LEU A 30 -7.91 -0.78 9.84
CA LEU A 30 -8.17 0.42 10.65
C LEU A 30 -6.89 1.24 10.76
N SER A 31 -7.01 2.57 10.79
CA SER A 31 -5.85 3.46 10.87
C SER A 31 -4.97 3.13 12.08
N LEU A 32 -3.66 3.05 11.86
CA LEU A 32 -2.64 2.69 12.87
C LEU A 32 -2.76 1.26 13.42
N SER A 33 -3.61 0.40 12.84
CA SER A 33 -3.58 -1.03 13.15
C SER A 33 -2.30 -1.66 12.60
N LYS A 34 -1.99 -2.87 13.06
CA LYS A 34 -0.83 -3.62 12.58
C LYS A 34 -0.87 -3.80 11.05
N GLU A 35 -2.05 -4.06 10.49
CA GLU A 35 -2.26 -4.23 9.06
C GLU A 35 -2.05 -2.92 8.29
N ASP A 36 -2.43 -1.77 8.87
CA ASP A 36 -2.18 -0.44 8.29
C ASP A 36 -0.69 -0.12 8.26
N VAL A 37 0.01 -0.35 9.37
CA VAL A 37 1.47 -0.17 9.44
C VAL A 37 2.17 -1.05 8.41
N LEU A 38 1.82 -2.33 8.29
CA LEU A 38 2.41 -3.23 7.28
C LEU A 38 2.17 -2.76 5.84
N ALA A 39 0.96 -2.27 5.53
CA ALA A 39 0.67 -1.74 4.19
C ALA A 39 1.48 -0.45 3.90
N ARG A 40 1.65 0.43 4.89
CA ARG A 40 2.45 1.65 4.78
C ARG A 40 3.93 1.36 4.62
N ASP A 41 4.46 0.42 5.39
CA ASP A 41 5.86 -0.03 5.29
C ASP A 41 6.14 -0.56 3.89
N TYR A 42 5.28 -1.44 3.37
CA TYR A 42 5.42 -1.97 2.01
C TYR A 42 5.32 -0.88 0.93
N PHE A 43 4.42 0.08 1.10
CA PHE A 43 4.35 1.23 0.19
C PHE A 43 5.66 2.05 0.21
N CYS A 44 6.22 2.27 1.39
CA CYS A 44 7.50 2.94 1.53
C CYS A 44 8.65 2.16 0.89
N GLU A 45 8.65 0.83 0.96
CA GLU A 45 9.63 -0.02 0.26
C GLU A 45 9.56 0.19 -1.26
N ILE A 46 8.36 0.13 -1.86
CA ILE A 46 8.18 0.39 -3.30
C ILE A 46 8.67 1.79 -3.68
N CYS A 47 8.35 2.80 -2.88
CA CYS A 47 8.82 4.17 -3.13
C CYS A 47 10.35 4.28 -3.07
N LYS A 48 11.00 3.61 -2.10
CA LYS A 48 12.48 3.57 -1.99
C LYS A 48 13.12 2.86 -3.18
N GLU A 49 12.53 1.77 -3.67
CA GLU A 49 13.01 1.07 -4.87
C GLU A 49 12.96 1.94 -6.14
N LEU A 50 12.12 2.99 -6.12
CA LEU A 50 11.99 3.98 -7.19
C LEU A 50 12.81 5.26 -6.91
N ASP A 51 13.71 5.22 -5.92
CA ASP A 51 14.55 6.35 -5.50
C ASP A 51 13.75 7.59 -5.06
N MET A 52 12.53 7.40 -4.52
CA MET A 52 11.72 8.49 -3.98
C MET A 52 12.16 8.84 -2.56
N ASP A 53 12.10 10.14 -2.21
CA ASP A 53 12.23 10.60 -0.83
C ASP A 53 10.89 10.47 -0.08
N ILE A 54 10.95 10.02 1.18
CA ILE A 54 9.76 9.71 2.00
C ILE A 54 9.84 10.52 3.28
N GLN A 55 8.79 11.27 3.56
CA GLN A 55 8.64 12.07 4.77
C GLN A 55 7.34 11.67 5.47
N VAL A 56 7.36 11.56 6.80
CA VAL A 56 6.19 11.29 7.64
C VAL A 56 6.05 12.45 8.60
N ASP A 57 4.86 13.05 8.67
CA ASP A 57 4.56 14.16 9.57
C ASP A 57 4.08 13.68 10.94
N ASP A 58 3.90 14.63 11.86
CA ASP A 58 3.36 14.34 13.18
C ASP A 58 1.86 14.02 13.08
N MET A 59 1.42 13.00 13.83
CA MET A 59 0.01 12.67 14.01
C MET A 59 -0.58 13.65 15.03
N ALA A 60 -1.32 14.67 14.56
CA ALA A 60 -1.98 15.68 15.41
C ALA A 60 -3.05 15.10 16.35
#